data_AF-A0A2E5J1C6-F1
#
_entry.id   AF-A0A2E5J1C6-F1
#
_cell.length_a   1.000
_cell.length_b   1.000
_cell.length_c   1.000
_cell.angle_alpha   90.00
_cell.angle_beta   90.00
_cell.angle_gamma   90.00
#
_symmetry.space_group_name_H-M   'P 1'
#
loop_
_entity.id
_entity.type
_entity.pdbx_description
1 polymer ?
#
loop_
_entity_poly.entity_id
_entity_poly.type
_entity_poly.pdbx_seq_one_letter_code
_entity_poly.pdbx_strand_id
1 'polypeptide(L)'
;MLFKDLQNIGFSKNLALVYVSLYELGGVAKAGELIQKTKLHRNIVYVSLQKLKEKKLITDVQQRGVAVYKTLDSSRIMNEIREKERLAKQVIEELDALKTHPETQEVIVHEGIDGFRDHSLSVIRKANKGDAIRIIGSIGDKWCDLMGEKKYTAYKNLQIQKKIHLQMISYTETTYADPLSKEYPELFELKTIPQPHKSPTQVYIYNDTIALQMFTEPISVIEIKNIELAKMYQNYFDLLWQNTVTTLYGKEGIKTFFDEISMCSEVCWIGGSKEGMDMYFPELAKSVKQRRLENKIRWYDLLDPEGELIGTESGTSLNDEPYYYFKYLPETVASPHVIGIYNNKVANIIWKDGGLVHIIENKSVADGYQKYFNHLWKQEVHTYSGWDEIESFFVNQLTLLEKENTKIYTFGGIYQNIEIEKRVRSFHTNYQQKLVEKKLLIKIMYSEQHKNKIRKAYIDSKKLKLQHIHFRFLPKELDTPLETHIIGKKVITIVWGPSPVATVYENPEILSTFTNQFNRLWKIAKK
;
A
#
# COMPACT_ATOMS: atom_id res chain seq x y z
N MET A 1 -25.78 19.38 48.84
CA MET A 1 -24.44 19.42 48.22
C MET A 1 -23.37 19.56 49.29
N LEU A 2 -23.30 20.70 50.00
CA LEU A 2 -22.26 21.05 50.99
C LEU A 2 -21.86 19.92 51.97
N PHE A 3 -22.82 19.21 52.57
CA PHE A 3 -22.53 18.11 53.49
C PHE A 3 -21.78 16.94 52.85
N LYS A 4 -22.14 16.58 51.62
CA LYS A 4 -21.50 15.50 50.86
C LYS A 4 -20.12 15.94 50.39
N ASP A 5 -19.97 17.20 50.02
CA ASP A 5 -18.70 17.79 49.61
C ASP A 5 -17.70 17.85 50.76
N LEU A 6 -18.14 18.26 51.97
CA LEU A 6 -17.32 18.22 53.19
C LEU A 6 -16.85 16.79 53.52
N GLN A 7 -17.72 15.79 53.31
CA GLN A 7 -17.34 14.38 53.52
C GLN A 7 -16.30 13.92 52.49
N ASN A 8 -16.47 14.30 51.22
CA ASN A 8 -15.50 13.98 50.16
C ASN A 8 -14.11 14.59 50.42
N ILE A 9 -14.02 15.71 51.15
CA ILE A 9 -12.75 16.31 51.58
C ILE A 9 -12.28 15.85 52.98
N GLY A 10 -12.87 14.78 53.52
CA GLY A 10 -12.36 14.08 54.71
C GLY A 10 -13.02 14.44 56.05
N PHE A 11 -14.17 15.11 56.05
CA PHE A 11 -14.96 15.29 57.28
C PHE A 11 -15.80 14.05 57.56
N SER A 12 -15.86 13.60 58.81
CA SER A 12 -16.85 12.58 59.18
C SER A 12 -18.27 13.16 59.14
N LYS A 13 -19.27 12.29 59.01
CA LYS A 13 -20.70 12.69 59.01
C LYS A 13 -21.05 13.63 60.18
N ASN A 14 -20.61 13.29 61.39
CA ASN A 14 -20.88 14.08 62.60
C ASN A 14 -20.08 15.38 62.62
N LEU A 15 -18.84 15.36 62.14
CA LEU A 15 -17.98 16.55 62.09
C LEU A 15 -18.55 17.60 61.12
N ALA A 16 -18.96 17.16 59.92
CA ALA A 16 -19.58 18.02 58.93
C ALA A 16 -20.89 18.63 59.46
N LEU A 17 -21.71 17.82 60.15
CA LEU A 17 -22.96 18.29 60.74
C LEU A 17 -22.76 19.33 61.82
N VAL A 18 -21.86 19.10 62.78
CA VAL A 18 -21.58 20.08 63.83
C VAL A 18 -21.00 21.37 63.25
N TYR A 19 -20.13 21.29 62.25
CA TYR A 19 -19.52 22.47 61.63
C TYR A 19 -20.53 23.32 60.85
N VAL A 20 -21.37 22.68 60.03
CA VAL A 20 -22.42 23.38 59.28
C VAL A 20 -23.46 23.98 60.23
N SER A 21 -23.89 23.23 61.26
CA SER A 21 -24.83 23.75 62.25
C SER A 21 -24.27 24.93 63.04
N LEU A 22 -22.95 25.01 63.28
CA LEU A 22 -22.34 26.20 63.88
C LEU A 22 -22.42 27.42 62.95
N TYR A 23 -22.23 27.26 61.64
CA TYR A 23 -22.46 28.35 60.68
C TYR A 23 -23.92 28.76 60.60
N GLU A 24 -24.85 27.81 60.62
CA GLU A 24 -26.30 28.10 60.63
C GLU A 24 -26.74 28.89 61.87
N LEU A 25 -26.03 28.75 62.99
CA LEU A 25 -26.24 29.52 64.21
C LEU A 25 -25.51 30.88 64.20
N GLY A 26 -25.03 31.33 63.04
CA GLY A 26 -24.35 32.63 62.90
C GLY A 26 -22.83 32.59 63.16
N GLY A 27 -22.24 31.39 63.18
CA GLY A 27 -20.81 31.20 63.39
C GLY A 27 -20.34 31.36 64.84
N VAL A 28 -21.26 31.52 65.79
CA VAL A 28 -20.98 31.60 67.24
C VAL A 28 -22.08 30.87 68.00
N ALA A 29 -21.74 29.84 68.78
CA ALA A 29 -22.71 29.10 69.58
C ALA A 29 -22.09 28.38 70.78
N LYS A 30 -22.90 28.11 71.82
CA LYS A 30 -22.56 27.21 72.92
C LYS A 30 -22.77 25.76 72.51
N ALA A 31 -22.07 24.83 73.18
CA ALA A 31 -22.24 23.40 72.93
C ALA A 31 -23.70 22.93 73.12
N GLY A 32 -24.43 23.50 74.07
CA GLY A 32 -25.85 23.19 74.29
C GLY A 32 -26.75 23.52 73.10
N GLU A 33 -26.50 24.65 72.42
CA GLU A 33 -27.25 25.09 71.23
C GLU A 33 -26.97 24.15 70.05
N LEU A 34 -25.72 23.73 69.90
CA LEU A 34 -25.32 22.76 68.88
C LEU A 34 -25.91 21.37 69.15
N ILE A 35 -26.00 20.94 70.41
CA ILE A 35 -26.66 19.67 70.80
C ILE A 35 -28.15 19.71 70.41
N GLN A 36 -28.84 20.80 70.71
CA GLN A 36 -30.25 20.97 70.34
C GLN A 36 -30.44 21.01 68.82
N LYS A 37 -29.59 21.77 68.10
CA LYS A 37 -29.68 21.94 66.65
C LYS A 37 -29.37 20.65 65.88
N THR A 38 -28.32 19.94 66.28
CA THR A 38 -27.86 18.72 65.58
C THR A 38 -28.61 17.45 66.01
N LYS A 39 -29.28 17.49 67.17
CA LYS A 39 -29.90 16.33 67.84
C LYS A 39 -28.90 15.18 68.12
N LEU A 40 -27.60 15.47 68.12
CA LEU A 40 -26.56 14.50 68.43
C LEU A 40 -26.36 14.39 69.94
N HIS A 41 -25.94 13.20 70.42
CA HIS A 41 -25.57 13.01 71.81
C HIS A 41 -24.43 13.97 72.21
N ARG A 42 -24.48 14.53 73.43
CA ARG A 42 -23.54 15.56 73.92
C ARG A 42 -22.07 15.23 73.66
N ASN A 43 -21.67 13.97 73.88
CA ASN A 43 -20.27 13.54 73.71
C ASN A 43 -19.82 13.66 72.24
N ILE A 44 -20.71 13.39 71.27
CA ILE A 44 -20.40 13.50 69.84
C ILE A 44 -20.18 14.96 69.45
N VAL A 45 -20.98 15.88 69.99
CA VAL A 45 -20.83 17.31 69.74
C VAL A 45 -19.50 17.81 70.30
N TYR A 46 -19.15 17.48 71.55
CA TYR A 46 -17.86 17.88 72.14
C TYR A 46 -16.66 17.27 71.40
N VAL A 47 -16.71 15.99 71.02
CA VAL A 47 -15.64 15.36 70.23
C VAL A 47 -15.50 16.03 68.85
N SER A 48 -16.61 16.41 68.22
CA SER A 48 -16.58 17.09 66.93
C SER A 48 -16.02 18.51 67.05
N LEU A 49 -16.43 19.25 68.08
CA LEU A 49 -15.89 20.59 68.38
C LEU A 49 -14.39 20.54 68.66
N GLN A 50 -13.94 19.55 69.45
CA GLN A 50 -12.51 19.35 69.72
C GLN A 50 -11.73 19.07 68.43
N LYS A 51 -12.23 18.18 67.55
CA LYS A 51 -11.61 17.91 66.25
C LYS A 51 -11.60 19.14 65.33
N LEU A 52 -12.67 19.94 65.32
CA LEU A 52 -12.71 21.19 64.55
C LEU A 52 -11.71 22.22 65.08
N LYS A 53 -11.49 22.25 66.40
CA LYS A 53 -10.49 23.11 67.04
C LYS A 53 -9.07 22.67 66.72
N GLU A 54 -8.79 21.36 66.77
CA GLU A 54 -7.51 20.77 66.35
C GLU A 54 -7.20 21.08 64.88
N LYS A 55 -8.22 21.02 64.01
CA LYS A 55 -8.15 21.45 62.61
C LYS A 55 -8.06 22.97 62.42
N LYS A 56 -8.08 23.76 63.50
CA LYS A 56 -8.06 25.23 63.50
C LYS A 56 -9.20 25.84 62.66
N LEU A 57 -10.35 25.18 62.61
CA LEU A 57 -11.55 25.64 61.91
C LEU A 57 -12.52 26.39 62.83
N ILE A 58 -12.38 26.18 64.13
CA ILE A 58 -13.11 26.90 65.17
C ILE A 58 -12.15 27.27 66.31
N THR A 59 -12.58 28.19 67.15
CA THR A 59 -11.98 28.53 68.44
C THR A 59 -13.07 28.55 69.51
N ASP A 60 -12.69 28.58 70.78
CA ASP A 60 -13.61 28.79 71.89
C ASP A 60 -13.11 29.91 72.80
N VAL A 61 -14.06 30.65 73.36
CA VAL A 61 -13.82 31.74 74.31
C VAL A 61 -14.69 31.50 75.53
N GLN A 62 -14.14 31.72 76.72
CA GLN A 62 -14.91 31.68 77.96
C GLN A 62 -15.71 32.97 78.10
N GLN A 63 -17.04 32.86 78.12
CA GLN A 63 -17.94 33.98 78.35
C GLN A 63 -18.88 33.65 79.51
N ARG A 64 -18.75 34.38 80.63
CA ARG A 64 -19.54 34.16 81.86
C ARG A 64 -19.47 32.69 82.36
N GLY A 65 -18.27 32.11 82.35
CA GLY A 65 -18.01 30.75 82.83
C GLY A 65 -18.45 29.61 81.90
N VAL A 66 -18.89 29.92 80.68
CA VAL A 66 -19.31 28.92 79.67
C VAL A 66 -18.49 29.10 78.40
N ALA A 67 -18.03 27.98 77.83
CA ALA A 67 -17.34 27.97 76.55
C ALA A 67 -18.31 28.30 75.39
N VAL A 68 -17.97 29.34 74.64
CA VAL A 68 -18.65 29.75 73.40
C VAL A 68 -17.73 29.48 72.23
N TYR A 69 -18.19 28.67 71.28
CA TYR A 69 -17.43 28.28 70.10
C TYR A 69 -17.69 29.26 68.95
N LYS A 70 -16.64 29.64 68.24
CA LYS A 70 -16.69 30.58 67.12
C LYS A 70 -15.99 29.98 65.91
N THR A 71 -16.60 30.11 64.72
CA THR A 71 -15.96 29.73 63.47
C THR A 71 -14.76 30.63 63.18
N LEU A 72 -13.71 30.02 62.64
CA LEU A 72 -12.60 30.73 62.03
C LEU A 72 -12.81 30.76 60.51
N ASP A 73 -11.98 31.53 59.82
CA ASP A 73 -12.04 31.69 58.37
C ASP A 73 -12.06 30.32 57.64
N SER A 74 -13.04 30.13 56.74
CA SER A 74 -13.26 28.87 56.03
C SER A 74 -12.13 28.51 55.06
N SER A 75 -11.33 29.49 54.61
CA SER A 75 -10.13 29.24 53.80
C SER A 75 -9.11 28.34 54.51
N ARG A 76 -9.18 28.22 55.85
CA ARG A 76 -8.33 27.32 56.64
C ARG A 76 -8.51 25.84 56.31
N ILE A 77 -9.65 25.44 55.72
CA ILE A 77 -9.83 24.09 55.18
C ILE A 77 -8.73 23.79 54.13
N MET A 78 -8.40 24.79 53.30
CA MET A 78 -7.35 24.66 52.29
C MET A 78 -5.95 24.47 52.91
N ASN A 79 -5.70 25.07 54.07
CA ASN A 79 -4.40 24.94 54.74
C ASN A 79 -4.15 23.50 55.21
N GLU A 80 -5.18 22.82 55.73
CA GLU A 80 -5.05 21.40 56.12
C GLU A 80 -4.75 20.51 54.90
N ILE A 81 -5.41 20.78 53.77
CA ILE A 81 -5.21 20.03 52.53
C ILE A 81 -3.79 20.25 52.00
N ARG A 82 -3.32 21.50 51.96
CA ARG A 82 -1.95 21.84 51.52
C ARG A 82 -0.88 21.23 52.40
N GLU A 83 -1.09 21.19 53.72
CA GLU A 83 -0.14 20.55 54.62
C GLU A 83 -0.10 19.03 54.43
N LYS A 84 -1.25 18.39 54.21
CA LYS A 84 -1.31 16.97 53.83
C LYS A 84 -0.65 16.72 52.48
N GLU A 85 -0.82 17.60 51.51
CA GLU A 85 -0.14 17.53 50.21
C GLU A 85 1.38 17.63 50.38
N ARG A 86 1.86 18.58 51.18
CA ARG A 86 3.29 18.76 51.49
C ARG A 86 3.86 17.51 52.17
N LEU A 87 3.17 16.98 53.19
CA LEU A 87 3.57 15.77 53.89
C LEU A 87 3.59 14.56 52.95
N ALA A 88 2.57 14.42 52.10
CA ALA A 88 2.52 13.33 51.11
C ALA A 88 3.71 13.39 50.14
N LYS A 89 4.07 14.59 49.65
CA LYS A 89 5.27 14.78 48.80
C LYS A 89 6.55 14.35 49.52
N GLN A 90 6.72 14.75 50.77
CA GLN A 90 7.88 14.36 51.57
C GLN A 90 7.93 12.84 51.80
N VAL A 91 6.80 12.22 52.13
CA VAL A 91 6.71 10.76 52.30
C VAL A 91 7.04 10.03 51.00
N ILE A 92 6.57 10.53 49.85
CA ILE A 92 6.91 9.97 48.54
C ILE A 92 8.42 10.02 48.30
N GLU A 93 9.06 11.17 48.54
CA GLU A 93 10.51 11.32 48.40
C GLU A 93 11.29 10.35 49.29
N GLU A 94 10.88 10.20 50.56
CA GLU A 94 11.49 9.26 51.50
C GLU A 94 11.29 7.80 51.07
N LEU A 95 10.09 7.43 50.59
CA LEU A 95 9.80 6.08 50.08
C LEU A 95 10.57 5.76 48.79
N ASP A 96 10.70 6.73 47.89
CA ASP A 96 11.46 6.56 46.65
C ASP A 96 12.96 6.40 46.93
N ALA A 97 13.50 7.12 47.94
CA ALA A 97 14.88 6.94 48.38
C ALA A 97 15.18 5.55 48.97
N LEU A 98 14.15 4.85 49.48
CA LEU A 98 14.26 3.48 50.00
C LEU A 98 14.22 2.40 48.90
N LYS A 99 13.84 2.74 47.66
CA LYS A 99 13.81 1.77 46.56
C LYS A 99 15.24 1.42 46.14
N THR A 100 15.71 0.24 46.52
CA THR A 100 17.02 -0.31 46.13
C THR A 100 17.06 -0.84 44.69
N HIS A 101 15.91 -0.94 44.02
CA HIS A 101 15.79 -1.32 42.62
C HIS A 101 14.94 -0.27 41.87
N PRO A 102 15.44 0.31 40.75
CA PRO A 102 14.84 1.52 40.19
C PRO A 102 13.43 1.38 39.62
N GLU A 103 12.99 0.20 39.17
CA GLU A 103 11.68 0.06 38.53
C GLU A 103 11.05 -1.30 38.83
N THR A 104 9.95 -1.31 39.59
CA THR A 104 9.01 -2.42 39.56
C THR A 104 8.13 -2.23 38.33
N GLN A 105 8.10 -3.23 37.45
CA GLN A 105 7.11 -3.30 36.39
C GLN A 105 5.71 -3.19 37.01
N GLU A 106 4.95 -2.18 36.60
CA GLU A 106 3.55 -2.02 37.02
C GLU A 106 2.65 -2.38 35.85
N VAL A 107 1.68 -3.26 36.11
CA VAL A 107 0.62 -3.61 35.15
C VAL A 107 -0.71 -3.18 35.75
N ILE A 108 -1.40 -2.27 35.07
CA ILE A 108 -2.69 -1.71 35.49
C ILE A 108 -3.73 -2.08 34.43
N VAL A 109 -4.85 -2.65 34.87
CA VAL A 109 -5.99 -2.95 34.01
C VAL A 109 -7.10 -1.94 34.29
N HIS A 110 -7.47 -1.17 33.28
CA HIS A 110 -8.62 -0.26 33.32
C HIS A 110 -9.77 -0.93 32.58
N GLU A 111 -10.82 -1.32 33.31
CA GLU A 111 -11.97 -2.01 32.74
C GLU A 111 -13.14 -1.06 32.46
N GLY A 112 -13.86 -1.35 31.38
CA GLY A 112 -15.04 -0.61 30.95
C GLY A 112 -14.73 0.73 30.30
N ILE A 113 -15.80 1.36 29.83
CA ILE A 113 -15.72 2.62 29.07
C ILE A 113 -15.15 3.78 29.89
N ASP A 114 -15.46 3.85 31.18
CA ASP A 114 -14.97 4.92 32.06
C ASP A 114 -13.48 4.75 32.36
N GLY A 115 -13.02 3.51 32.60
CA GLY A 115 -11.60 3.19 32.74
C GLY A 115 -10.80 3.58 31.50
N PHE A 116 -11.31 3.25 30.31
CA PHE A 116 -10.71 3.66 29.03
C PHE A 116 -10.61 5.19 28.87
N ARG A 117 -11.69 5.93 29.18
CA ARG A 117 -11.73 7.40 29.09
C ARG A 117 -10.77 8.07 30.07
N ASP A 118 -10.74 7.57 31.29
CA ASP A 118 -9.90 8.13 32.34
C ASP A 118 -8.42 7.82 32.10
N HIS A 119 -8.09 6.63 31.60
CA HIS A 119 -6.75 6.32 31.10
C HIS A 119 -6.35 7.31 29.99
N SER A 120 -7.16 7.44 28.93
CA SER A 120 -6.81 8.30 27.79
C SER A 120 -6.62 9.78 28.18
N LEU A 121 -7.43 10.30 29.11
CA LEU A 121 -7.21 11.64 29.69
C LEU A 121 -6.01 11.71 30.62
N SER A 122 -5.70 10.65 31.36
CA SER A 122 -4.52 10.57 32.22
C SER A 122 -3.24 10.70 31.39
N VAL A 123 -3.15 10.01 30.26
CA VAL A 123 -2.00 10.07 29.33
C VAL A 123 -1.74 11.51 28.88
N ILE A 124 -2.74 12.19 28.31
CA ILE A 124 -2.56 13.56 27.80
C ILE A 124 -2.29 14.58 28.93
N ARG A 125 -2.79 14.33 30.15
CA ARG A 125 -2.51 15.17 31.33
C ARG A 125 -1.09 15.00 31.85
N LYS A 126 -0.52 13.80 31.77
CA LYS A 126 0.85 13.51 32.20
C LYS A 126 1.89 13.91 31.16
N ALA A 127 1.54 13.93 29.88
CA ALA A 127 2.42 14.34 28.79
C ALA A 127 2.91 15.79 28.97
N ASN A 128 4.17 16.03 28.65
CA ASN A 128 4.80 17.33 28.61
C ASN A 128 4.45 18.06 27.30
N LYS A 129 4.76 19.35 27.28
CA LYS A 129 4.54 20.17 26.10
C LYS A 129 5.50 19.73 24.98
N GLY A 130 4.95 19.37 23.81
CA GLY A 130 5.73 18.90 22.66
C GLY A 130 6.01 17.40 22.63
N ASP A 131 5.51 16.62 23.59
CA ASP A 131 5.69 15.17 23.59
C ASP A 131 5.03 14.53 22.36
N ALA A 132 5.59 13.40 21.93
CA ALA A 132 5.03 12.55 20.89
C ALA A 132 4.45 11.26 21.47
N ILE A 133 3.18 10.99 21.19
CA ILE A 133 2.51 9.73 21.50
C ILE A 133 2.45 8.91 20.22
N ARG A 134 2.97 7.68 20.28
CA ARG A 134 2.99 6.76 19.14
C ARG A 134 1.89 5.72 19.28
N ILE A 135 1.16 5.49 18.19
CA ILE A 135 -0.01 4.61 18.17
C ILE A 135 0.13 3.60 17.04
N ILE A 136 0.08 2.31 17.37
CA ILE A 136 0.09 1.20 16.39
C ILE A 136 -1.32 0.61 16.32
N GLY A 137 -1.87 0.47 15.11
CA GLY A 137 -3.20 -0.07 14.87
C GLY A 137 -4.32 0.93 15.17
N SER A 138 -4.09 2.21 14.90
CA SER A 138 -5.04 3.29 15.19
C SER A 138 -6.41 3.06 14.53
N ILE A 139 -7.47 3.09 15.36
CA ILE A 139 -8.88 2.96 14.97
C ILE A 139 -9.61 4.27 15.30
N GLY A 140 -9.27 5.34 14.59
CA GLY A 140 -9.63 6.73 14.92
C GLY A 140 -11.11 6.96 15.24
N ASP A 141 -12.02 6.47 14.40
CA ASP A 141 -13.47 6.64 14.53
C ASP A 141 -13.96 6.09 15.87
N LYS A 142 -13.59 4.84 16.15
CA LYS A 142 -14.04 4.11 17.34
C LYS A 142 -13.49 4.72 18.61
N TRP A 143 -12.25 5.22 18.59
CA TRP A 143 -11.69 5.94 19.73
C TRP A 143 -12.46 7.22 20.04
N CYS A 144 -12.77 8.02 19.02
CA CYS A 144 -13.55 9.26 19.18
C CYS A 144 -14.95 8.97 19.75
N ASP A 145 -15.63 7.96 19.21
CA ASP A 145 -16.95 7.52 19.67
C ASP A 145 -16.94 7.10 21.16
N LEU A 146 -15.95 6.29 21.55
CA LEU A 146 -15.83 5.81 22.93
C LEU A 146 -15.52 6.94 23.90
N MET A 147 -14.69 7.92 23.51
CA MET A 147 -14.39 9.07 24.37
C MET A 147 -15.65 9.86 24.71
N GLY A 148 -16.56 10.02 23.74
CA GLY A 148 -17.78 10.82 23.91
C GLY A 148 -17.47 12.33 24.01
N GLU A 149 -18.44 13.15 23.61
CA GLU A 149 -18.26 14.59 23.34
C GLU A 149 -17.51 15.35 24.45
N LYS A 150 -17.90 15.18 25.72
CA LYS A 150 -17.32 15.91 26.85
C LYS A 150 -15.85 15.56 27.10
N LYS A 151 -15.52 14.26 27.15
CA LYS A 151 -14.15 13.81 27.46
C LYS A 151 -13.25 13.99 26.24
N TYR A 152 -13.78 13.79 25.03
CA TYR A 152 -13.09 14.11 23.78
C TYR A 152 -12.73 15.61 23.70
N THR A 153 -13.66 16.51 24.01
CA THR A 153 -13.38 17.96 24.03
C THR A 153 -12.30 18.32 25.05
N ALA A 154 -12.33 17.72 26.24
CA ALA A 154 -11.29 17.92 27.25
C ALA A 154 -9.92 17.40 26.78
N TYR A 155 -9.88 16.25 26.11
CA TYR A 155 -8.67 15.69 25.53
C TYR A 155 -8.10 16.60 24.44
N LYS A 156 -8.93 17.00 23.46
CA LYS A 156 -8.59 17.93 22.37
C LYS A 156 -7.95 19.21 22.90
N ASN A 157 -8.58 19.85 23.89
CA ASN A 157 -8.07 21.11 24.45
C ASN A 157 -6.70 20.94 25.08
N LEU A 158 -6.47 19.82 25.79
CA LEU A 158 -5.17 19.52 26.40
C LEU A 158 -4.11 19.21 25.35
N GLN A 159 -4.45 18.43 24.31
CA GLN A 159 -3.55 18.13 23.21
C GLN A 159 -3.07 19.40 22.50
N ILE A 160 -4.00 20.30 22.16
CA ILE A 160 -3.69 21.59 21.50
C ILE A 160 -2.84 22.47 22.42
N GLN A 161 -3.27 22.66 23.68
CA GLN A 161 -2.56 23.51 24.64
C GLN A 161 -1.11 23.06 24.85
N LYS A 162 -0.90 21.74 24.93
CA LYS A 162 0.42 21.15 25.14
C LYS A 162 1.14 20.83 23.83
N LYS A 163 0.54 21.07 22.67
CA LYS A 163 1.12 20.74 21.36
C LYS A 163 1.64 19.29 21.32
N ILE A 164 0.81 18.35 21.77
CA ILE A 164 1.18 16.94 21.80
C ILE A 164 0.98 16.35 20.41
N HIS A 165 2.04 15.75 19.88
CA HIS A 165 2.06 15.15 18.56
C HIS A 165 1.58 13.70 18.63
N LEU A 166 0.65 13.31 17.75
CA LEU A 166 0.21 11.94 17.60
C LEU A 166 0.79 11.35 16.32
N GLN A 167 1.61 10.32 16.45
CA GLN A 167 2.16 9.57 15.33
C GLN A 167 1.46 8.23 15.25
N MET A 168 0.71 8.00 14.19
CA MET A 168 -0.26 6.91 14.12
C MET A 168 0.00 6.01 12.92
N ILE A 169 0.05 4.71 13.17
CA ILE A 169 0.03 3.68 12.14
C ILE A 169 -1.37 3.07 12.12
N SER A 170 -2.09 3.21 11.00
CA SER A 170 -3.40 2.57 10.81
C SER A 170 -3.33 1.43 9.81
N TYR A 171 -4.19 0.42 9.98
CA TYR A 171 -4.23 -0.78 9.15
C TYR A 171 -5.24 -0.75 8.00
N THR A 172 -6.08 0.27 8.00
CA THR A 172 -7.09 0.52 6.96
C THR A 172 -7.00 1.98 6.57
N GLU A 173 -7.35 2.31 5.33
CA GLU A 173 -7.69 3.69 5.01
C GLU A 173 -8.85 4.11 5.93
N THR A 174 -8.54 4.88 6.96
CA THR A 174 -9.57 5.43 7.84
C THR A 174 -10.29 6.47 7.01
N THR A 175 -11.55 6.20 6.64
CA THR A 175 -12.45 7.18 6.01
C THR A 175 -12.67 8.41 6.89
N TYR A 176 -12.30 8.31 8.17
CA TYR A 176 -12.35 9.37 9.15
C TYR A 176 -11.00 10.06 9.28
N ALA A 177 -10.88 11.21 8.63
CA ALA A 177 -9.98 12.23 9.12
C ALA A 177 -10.70 12.88 10.30
N ASP A 178 -10.25 12.53 11.52
CA ASP A 178 -10.65 13.20 12.77
C ASP A 178 -10.75 14.71 12.49
N PRO A 179 -11.89 15.38 12.74
CA PRO A 179 -12.02 16.82 12.55
C PRO A 179 -10.82 17.59 13.14
N LEU A 180 -10.26 17.10 14.23
CA LEU A 180 -9.06 17.64 14.86
C LEU A 180 -7.81 17.53 13.98
N SER A 181 -7.62 16.40 13.30
CA SER A 181 -6.50 16.19 12.36
C SER A 181 -6.56 17.09 11.13
N LYS A 182 -7.76 17.52 10.72
CA LYS A 182 -7.93 18.51 9.63
C LYS A 182 -7.68 19.94 10.12
N GLU A 183 -8.10 20.24 11.35
CA GLU A 183 -7.99 21.58 11.94
C GLU A 183 -6.55 21.89 12.40
N TYR A 184 -5.82 20.88 12.91
CA TYR A 184 -4.44 21.00 13.39
C TYR A 184 -3.54 19.90 12.80
N PRO A 185 -3.32 19.90 11.47
CA PRO A 185 -2.54 18.85 10.80
C PRO A 185 -1.10 18.73 11.34
N GLU A 186 -0.54 19.78 11.93
CA GLU A 186 0.80 19.77 12.54
C GLU A 186 0.90 18.89 13.80
N LEU A 187 -0.23 18.54 14.42
CA LEU A 187 -0.28 17.68 15.61
C LEU A 187 -0.47 16.20 15.26
N PHE A 188 -0.63 15.86 13.98
CA PHE A 188 -0.96 14.51 13.53
C PHE A 188 -0.07 14.07 12.38
N GLU A 189 0.59 12.94 12.55
CA GLU A 189 1.23 12.21 11.47
C GLU A 189 0.55 10.84 11.37
N LEU A 190 -0.04 10.54 10.21
CA LEU A 190 -0.72 9.28 9.96
C LEU A 190 -0.02 8.54 8.82
N LYS A 191 0.33 7.28 9.09
CA LYS A 191 0.81 6.33 8.09
C LYS A 191 -0.12 5.14 8.01
N THR A 192 -0.57 4.81 6.80
CA THR A 192 -1.42 3.64 6.57
C THR A 192 -0.56 2.48 6.09
N ILE A 193 -0.62 1.36 6.81
CA ILE A 193 0.00 0.08 6.41
C ILE A 193 -1.14 -0.90 6.17
N PRO A 194 -1.48 -1.23 4.91
CA PRO A 194 -2.57 -2.15 4.61
C PRO A 194 -2.38 -3.48 5.34
N GLN A 195 -3.42 -3.95 6.03
CA GLN A 195 -3.49 -5.32 6.52
C GLN A 195 -4.81 -6.00 6.13
N PRO A 196 -4.79 -7.32 5.87
CA PRO A 196 -5.99 -8.07 5.48
C PRO A 196 -7.02 -8.18 6.61
N HIS A 197 -6.65 -7.92 7.87
CA HIS A 197 -7.53 -8.07 9.03
C HIS A 197 -7.60 -6.79 9.85
N LYS A 198 -8.82 -6.41 10.23
CA LYS A 198 -9.06 -5.32 11.19
C LYS A 198 -8.70 -5.83 12.59
N SER A 199 -7.69 -5.22 13.21
CA SER A 199 -7.40 -5.45 14.63
C SER A 199 -8.42 -4.71 15.50
N PRO A 200 -9.02 -5.33 16.53
CA PRO A 200 -9.85 -4.64 17.51
C PRO A 200 -9.03 -3.96 18.62
N THR A 201 -7.70 -3.94 18.50
CA THR A 201 -6.78 -3.38 19.48
C THR A 201 -5.87 -2.32 18.87
N GLN A 202 -5.43 -1.39 19.72
CA GLN A 202 -4.32 -0.49 19.41
C GLN A 202 -3.29 -0.48 20.54
N VAL A 203 -2.04 -0.21 20.19
CA VAL A 203 -0.95 -0.04 21.15
C VAL A 203 -0.60 1.43 21.23
N TYR A 204 -0.68 2.00 22.43
CA TYR A 204 -0.21 3.34 22.77
C TYR A 204 1.18 3.24 23.38
N ILE A 205 2.10 4.07 22.92
CA ILE A 205 3.47 4.13 23.42
C ILE A 205 3.76 5.58 23.80
N TYR A 206 4.04 5.81 25.07
CA TYR A 206 4.29 7.13 25.63
C TYR A 206 5.25 7.05 26.81
N ASN A 207 6.23 7.94 26.87
CA ASN A 207 7.24 7.97 27.93
C ASN A 207 7.89 6.58 28.16
N ASP A 208 7.77 6.07 29.38
CA ASP A 208 8.25 4.78 29.91
C ASP A 208 7.16 3.70 29.91
N THR A 209 6.04 3.93 29.21
CA THR A 209 4.82 3.14 29.34
C THR A 209 4.27 2.72 27.98
N ILE A 210 3.74 1.49 27.92
CA ILE A 210 2.88 1.05 26.83
C ILE A 210 1.46 0.80 27.35
N ALA A 211 0.46 0.99 26.48
CA ALA A 211 -0.91 0.63 26.79
C ALA A 211 -1.56 -0.09 25.62
N LEU A 212 -2.04 -1.32 25.86
CA LEU A 212 -2.87 -2.05 24.91
C LEU A 212 -4.33 -1.67 25.17
N GLN A 213 -4.97 -1.02 24.21
CA GLN A 213 -6.38 -0.67 24.29
C GLN A 213 -7.20 -1.64 23.45
N MET A 214 -8.18 -2.29 24.06
CA MET A 214 -9.09 -3.23 23.41
C MET A 214 -10.47 -2.59 23.27
N PHE A 215 -10.96 -2.54 22.03
CA PHE A 215 -12.20 -1.84 21.69
C PHE A 215 -13.42 -2.75 21.59
N THR A 216 -13.28 -4.05 21.86
CA THR A 216 -14.36 -5.03 21.90
C THR A 216 -14.79 -5.26 23.33
N GLU A 217 -16.08 -5.54 23.56
CA GLU A 217 -16.59 -5.79 24.90
C GLU A 217 -15.97 -7.07 25.52
N PRO A 218 -15.50 -7.02 26.77
CA PRO A 218 -15.42 -5.83 27.62
C PRO A 218 -14.30 -4.88 27.16
N ILE A 219 -14.64 -3.60 26.95
CA ILE A 219 -13.65 -2.55 26.63
C ILE A 219 -12.64 -2.49 27.77
N SER A 220 -11.34 -2.49 27.45
CA SER A 220 -10.30 -2.46 28.47
C SER A 220 -9.00 -1.82 27.98
N VAL A 221 -8.19 -1.37 28.95
CA VAL A 221 -6.83 -0.91 28.72
C VAL A 221 -5.88 -1.66 29.65
N ILE A 222 -4.85 -2.29 29.09
CA ILE A 222 -3.75 -2.88 29.85
C ILE A 222 -2.55 -1.93 29.72
N GLU A 223 -2.29 -1.17 30.78
CA GLU A 223 -1.16 -0.24 30.90
C GLU A 223 0.02 -0.98 31.55
N ILE A 224 1.20 -0.92 30.93
CA ILE A 224 2.43 -1.54 31.42
C ILE A 224 3.51 -0.47 31.49
N LYS A 225 3.89 -0.09 32.71
CA LYS A 225 5.00 0.83 32.96
C LYS A 225 6.29 0.04 33.08
N ASN A 226 7.14 0.17 32.06
CA ASN A 226 8.44 -0.48 31.96
C ASN A 226 9.25 0.21 30.86
N ILE A 227 10.32 0.90 31.23
CA ILE A 227 11.10 1.71 30.29
C ILE A 227 11.73 0.89 29.15
N GLU A 228 12.19 -0.33 29.44
CA GLU A 228 12.82 -1.21 28.43
C GLU A 228 11.78 -1.75 27.45
N LEU A 229 10.59 -2.11 27.94
CA LEU A 229 9.48 -2.54 27.09
C LEU A 229 8.98 -1.39 26.22
N ALA A 230 8.85 -0.18 26.77
CA ALA A 230 8.46 1.00 26.02
C ALA A 230 9.47 1.32 24.92
N LYS A 231 10.79 1.30 25.21
CA LYS A 231 11.84 1.44 24.19
C LYS A 231 11.76 0.37 23.10
N MET A 232 11.55 -0.89 23.47
CA MET A 232 11.40 -1.98 22.50
C MET A 232 10.21 -1.74 21.56
N TYR A 233 9.07 -1.32 22.10
CA TYR A 233 7.89 -0.98 21.29
C TYR A 233 8.08 0.30 20.47
N GLN A 234 8.86 1.28 20.94
CA GLN A 234 9.26 2.43 20.12
C GLN A 234 10.11 1.97 18.92
N ASN A 235 11.10 1.09 19.13
CA ASN A 235 11.88 0.53 18.02
C ASN A 235 10.99 -0.24 17.02
N TYR A 236 10.00 -0.98 17.53
CA TYR A 236 9.03 -1.67 16.69
C TYR A 236 8.15 -0.69 15.90
N PHE A 237 7.70 0.40 16.54
CA PHE A 237 7.00 1.49 15.86
C PHE A 237 7.87 2.09 14.75
N ASP A 238 9.12 2.44 15.05
CA ASP A 238 10.04 3.08 14.10
C ASP A 238 10.30 2.19 12.88
N LEU A 239 10.42 0.87 13.07
CA LEU A 239 10.54 -0.09 11.97
C LEU A 239 9.31 -0.03 11.03
N LEU A 240 8.11 -0.04 11.59
CA LEU A 240 6.87 0.08 10.80
C LEU A 240 6.75 1.49 10.18
N TRP A 241 7.18 2.52 10.90
CA TRP A 241 7.14 3.92 10.50
C TRP A 241 8.09 4.23 9.34
N GLN A 242 9.25 3.59 9.29
CA GLN A 242 10.23 3.76 8.23
C GLN A 242 9.98 2.87 7.01
N ASN A 243 9.13 1.83 7.11
CA ASN A 243 8.89 0.91 6.00
C ASN A 243 8.26 1.59 4.77
N THR A 244 8.97 1.70 3.66
CA THR A 244 8.48 2.30 2.40
C THR A 244 7.83 1.28 1.45
N VAL A 245 7.72 0.02 1.88
CA VAL A 245 7.16 -1.07 1.09
C VAL A 245 5.81 -1.49 1.66
N THR A 246 4.78 -1.35 0.83
CA THR A 246 3.43 -1.81 1.13
C THR A 246 3.26 -3.22 0.57
N THR A 247 2.81 -4.16 1.40
CA THR A 247 2.52 -5.52 0.96
C THR A 247 1.02 -5.79 1.02
N LEU A 248 0.45 -6.21 -0.11
CA LEU A 248 -0.96 -6.52 -0.27
C LEU A 248 -1.13 -8.00 -0.59
N TYR A 249 -2.07 -8.65 0.10
CA TYR A 249 -2.35 -10.08 -0.03
C TYR A 249 -3.82 -10.32 -0.35
N GLY A 250 -4.09 -11.39 -1.10
CA GLY A 250 -5.46 -11.84 -1.32
C GLY A 250 -6.21 -10.95 -2.31
N LYS A 251 -7.43 -11.40 -2.67
CA LYS A 251 -8.32 -10.66 -3.58
C LYS A 251 -8.54 -9.20 -3.18
N GLU A 252 -8.70 -8.92 -1.88
CA GLU A 252 -8.89 -7.54 -1.39
C GLU A 252 -7.62 -6.69 -1.56
N GLY A 253 -6.43 -7.26 -1.29
CA GLY A 253 -5.17 -6.58 -1.55
C GLY A 253 -4.98 -6.25 -3.03
N ILE A 254 -5.27 -7.19 -3.92
CA ILE A 254 -5.23 -6.95 -5.38
C ILE A 254 -6.24 -5.86 -5.77
N LYS A 255 -7.44 -5.87 -5.20
CA LYS A 255 -8.45 -4.83 -5.43
C LYS A 255 -7.93 -3.45 -5.00
N THR A 256 -7.36 -3.34 -3.79
CA THR A 256 -6.77 -2.08 -3.30
C THR A 256 -5.67 -1.57 -4.23
N PHE A 257 -4.78 -2.45 -4.71
CA PHE A 257 -3.76 -2.09 -5.67
C PHE A 257 -4.37 -1.49 -6.96
N PHE A 258 -5.39 -2.13 -7.53
CA PHE A 258 -6.01 -1.61 -8.74
C PHE A 258 -6.91 -0.38 -8.51
N ASP A 259 -7.48 -0.22 -7.32
CA ASP A 259 -8.17 1.01 -6.92
C ASP A 259 -7.17 2.18 -6.94
N GLU A 260 -5.93 1.98 -6.47
CA GLU A 260 -4.84 2.98 -6.57
C GLU A 260 -4.43 3.23 -8.03
N ILE A 261 -4.20 2.18 -8.83
CA ILE A 261 -3.88 2.30 -10.26
C ILE A 261 -4.96 3.08 -11.02
N SER A 262 -6.24 2.95 -10.62
CA SER A 262 -7.35 3.63 -11.28
C SER A 262 -7.28 5.16 -11.19
N MET A 263 -6.47 5.70 -10.28
CA MET A 263 -6.24 7.14 -10.10
C MET A 263 -5.04 7.68 -10.91
N CYS A 264 -4.34 6.81 -11.63
CA CYS A 264 -3.14 7.16 -12.39
C CYS A 264 -3.46 7.45 -13.87
N SER A 265 -2.61 8.23 -14.55
CA SER A 265 -2.77 8.50 -15.99
C SER A 265 -2.12 7.45 -16.89
N GLU A 266 -1.10 6.76 -16.37
CA GLU A 266 -0.26 5.85 -17.14
C GLU A 266 0.33 4.76 -16.24
N VAL A 267 0.46 3.54 -16.79
CA VAL A 267 1.12 2.40 -16.14
C VAL A 267 1.93 1.64 -17.18
N CYS A 268 3.17 1.29 -16.82
CA CYS A 268 4.04 0.44 -17.61
C CYS A 268 4.17 -0.94 -16.94
N TRP A 269 3.85 -2.01 -17.67
CA TRP A 269 3.87 -3.39 -17.20
C TRP A 269 5.01 -4.18 -17.84
N ILE A 270 5.64 -5.07 -17.06
CA ILE A 270 6.66 -6.02 -17.53
C ILE A 270 6.28 -7.42 -17.04
N GLY A 271 6.23 -8.39 -17.95
CA GLY A 271 6.00 -9.80 -17.67
C GLY A 271 4.53 -10.24 -17.72
N GLY A 272 3.66 -9.49 -18.40
CA GLY A 272 2.25 -9.90 -18.52
C GLY A 272 2.11 -11.26 -19.22
N SER A 273 1.41 -12.22 -18.62
CA SER A 273 1.34 -13.60 -19.10
C SER A 273 -0.07 -14.20 -19.05
N LYS A 274 -0.24 -15.41 -19.61
CA LYS A 274 -1.50 -16.19 -19.54
C LYS A 274 -1.95 -16.48 -18.11
N GLU A 275 -0.98 -16.65 -17.20
CA GLU A 275 -1.21 -16.84 -15.77
C GLU A 275 -1.35 -15.48 -15.05
N GLY A 276 -2.00 -14.52 -15.70
CA GLY A 276 -2.20 -13.17 -15.21
C GLY A 276 -3.46 -12.98 -14.37
N MET A 277 -3.82 -11.71 -14.14
CA MET A 277 -5.02 -11.31 -13.40
C MET A 277 -6.31 -11.96 -13.97
N ASP A 278 -6.44 -12.08 -15.29
CA ASP A 278 -7.63 -12.66 -15.93
C ASP A 278 -7.88 -14.12 -15.51
N MET A 279 -6.81 -14.89 -15.25
CA MET A 279 -6.90 -16.29 -14.84
C MET A 279 -7.30 -16.40 -13.36
N TYR A 280 -6.62 -15.65 -12.48
CA TYR A 280 -6.78 -15.79 -11.03
C TYR A 280 -7.91 -14.94 -10.44
N PHE A 281 -8.27 -13.82 -11.09
CA PHE A 281 -9.26 -12.85 -10.61
C PHE A 281 -10.18 -12.33 -11.73
N PRO A 282 -10.90 -13.18 -12.48
CA PRO A 282 -11.62 -12.80 -13.70
C PRO A 282 -12.67 -11.69 -13.50
N GLU A 283 -13.41 -11.72 -12.40
CA GLU A 283 -14.41 -10.67 -12.10
C GLU A 283 -13.75 -9.32 -11.76
N LEU A 284 -12.61 -9.35 -11.07
CA LEU A 284 -11.85 -8.14 -10.80
C LEU A 284 -11.27 -7.58 -12.09
N ALA A 285 -10.73 -8.44 -12.97
CA ALA A 285 -10.17 -8.05 -14.25
C ALA A 285 -11.16 -7.27 -15.13
N LYS A 286 -12.41 -7.73 -15.21
CA LYS A 286 -13.50 -7.00 -15.90
C LYS A 286 -13.68 -5.60 -15.33
N SER A 287 -13.74 -5.46 -14.00
CA SER A 287 -13.92 -4.15 -13.34
C SER A 287 -12.72 -3.22 -13.51
N VAL A 288 -11.50 -3.78 -13.54
CA VAL A 288 -10.26 -3.03 -13.78
C VAL A 288 -10.23 -2.53 -15.22
N LYS A 289 -10.57 -3.38 -16.18
CA LYS A 289 -10.70 -3.01 -17.60
C LYS A 289 -11.70 -1.89 -17.81
N GLN A 290 -12.88 -1.98 -17.19
CA GLN A 290 -13.89 -0.92 -17.25
C GLN A 290 -13.36 0.41 -16.71
N ARG A 291 -12.79 0.41 -15.49
CA ARG A 291 -12.25 1.63 -14.87
C ARG A 291 -11.08 2.23 -15.65
N ARG A 292 -10.22 1.39 -16.24
CA ARG A 292 -9.12 1.81 -17.11
C ARG A 292 -9.64 2.61 -18.32
N LEU A 293 -10.72 2.13 -18.95
CA LEU A 293 -11.35 2.79 -20.10
C LEU A 293 -12.06 4.09 -19.70
N GLU A 294 -12.82 4.07 -18.61
CA GLU A 294 -13.52 5.25 -18.07
C GLU A 294 -12.54 6.37 -17.73
N ASN A 295 -11.43 6.03 -17.04
CA ASN A 295 -10.41 6.97 -16.62
C ASN A 295 -9.33 7.23 -17.69
N LYS A 296 -9.46 6.61 -18.88
CA LYS A 296 -8.55 6.76 -20.03
C LYS A 296 -7.07 6.51 -19.68
N ILE A 297 -6.83 5.50 -18.85
CA ILE A 297 -5.50 5.17 -18.35
C ILE A 297 -4.71 4.46 -19.45
N ARG A 298 -3.53 4.99 -19.77
CA ARG A 298 -2.64 4.40 -20.79
C ARG A 298 -1.86 3.25 -20.17
N TRP A 299 -2.02 2.05 -20.73
CA TRP A 299 -1.27 0.87 -20.32
C TRP A 299 -0.28 0.51 -21.42
N TYR A 300 0.99 0.42 -21.05
CA TYR A 300 2.06 -0.07 -21.92
C TYR A 300 2.54 -1.40 -21.36
N ASP A 301 2.33 -2.50 -22.08
CA ASP A 301 2.48 -3.84 -21.57
C ASP A 301 3.54 -4.65 -22.33
N LEU A 302 4.58 -5.08 -21.62
CA LEU A 302 5.59 -5.99 -22.14
C LEU A 302 5.20 -7.41 -21.73
N LEU A 303 4.56 -8.13 -22.65
CA LEU A 303 4.00 -9.46 -22.45
C LEU A 303 5.06 -10.56 -22.64
N ASP A 304 4.97 -11.64 -21.87
CA ASP A 304 5.76 -12.84 -22.14
C ASP A 304 5.35 -13.49 -23.48
N PRO A 305 6.26 -14.19 -24.20
CA PRO A 305 5.99 -14.77 -25.52
C PRO A 305 4.80 -15.74 -25.56
N GLU A 306 4.58 -16.48 -24.46
CA GLU A 306 3.45 -17.40 -24.33
C GLU A 306 2.15 -16.70 -23.89
N GLY A 307 2.19 -15.40 -23.60
CA GLY A 307 1.05 -14.58 -23.19
C GLY A 307 0.04 -14.38 -24.32
N GLU A 308 -0.99 -15.23 -24.39
CA GLU A 308 -2.26 -14.85 -25.00
C GLU A 308 -3.15 -14.32 -23.87
N LEU A 309 -3.44 -13.02 -23.89
CA LEU A 309 -4.40 -12.45 -22.95
C LEU A 309 -5.79 -12.98 -23.29
N ILE A 310 -6.39 -13.71 -22.37
CA ILE A 310 -7.76 -14.21 -22.51
C ILE A 310 -8.70 -13.06 -22.19
N GLY A 311 -9.16 -12.32 -23.21
CA GLY A 311 -10.02 -11.15 -22.97
C GLY A 311 -10.72 -10.53 -24.17
N THR A 312 -10.67 -11.16 -25.34
CA THR A 312 -11.39 -10.70 -26.52
C THR A 312 -12.62 -11.57 -26.72
N GLU A 313 -13.81 -10.96 -26.76
CA GLU A 313 -14.93 -11.57 -27.47
C GLU A 313 -14.43 -12.07 -28.82
N SER A 314 -14.83 -13.29 -29.18
CA SER A 314 -14.42 -14.02 -30.37
C SER A 314 -14.24 -13.11 -31.59
N GLY A 315 -13.00 -12.74 -31.92
CA GLY A 315 -12.67 -12.02 -33.16
C GLY A 315 -12.20 -10.56 -33.07
N THR A 316 -11.94 -10.00 -31.89
CA THR A 316 -11.24 -8.69 -31.77
C THR A 316 -9.74 -8.87 -31.48
N SER A 317 -8.88 -8.03 -32.06
CA SER A 317 -7.45 -8.04 -31.74
C SER A 317 -7.20 -7.15 -30.53
N LEU A 318 -6.25 -7.52 -29.64
CA LEU A 318 -5.77 -6.62 -28.57
C LEU A 318 -5.33 -5.25 -29.08
N ASN A 319 -4.96 -5.16 -30.36
CA ASN A 319 -4.58 -3.91 -31.04
C ASN A 319 -5.71 -2.90 -31.22
N ASP A 320 -6.97 -3.31 -31.04
CA ASP A 320 -8.14 -2.44 -31.21
C ASP A 320 -8.62 -1.82 -29.89
N GLU A 321 -8.00 -2.16 -28.75
CA GLU A 321 -8.43 -1.71 -27.43
C GLU A 321 -7.88 -0.30 -27.10
N PRO A 322 -8.75 0.70 -26.84
CA PRO A 322 -8.30 2.05 -26.52
C PRO A 322 -7.38 2.09 -25.29
N TYR A 323 -6.33 2.92 -25.39
CA TYR A 323 -5.36 3.18 -24.32
C TYR A 323 -4.58 1.93 -23.84
N TYR A 324 -4.58 0.84 -24.62
CA TYR A 324 -3.79 -0.35 -24.33
C TYR A 324 -2.78 -0.55 -25.46
N TYR A 325 -1.50 -0.65 -25.10
CA TYR A 325 -0.40 -0.80 -26.03
C TYR A 325 0.45 -1.95 -25.54
N PHE A 326 0.83 -2.89 -26.40
CA PHE A 326 1.65 -4.02 -25.96
C PHE A 326 2.76 -4.37 -26.95
N LYS A 327 3.80 -5.03 -26.43
CA LYS A 327 4.88 -5.70 -27.18
C LYS A 327 5.25 -6.99 -26.45
N TYR A 328 5.92 -7.90 -27.13
CA TYR A 328 6.40 -9.14 -26.52
C TYR A 328 7.84 -8.99 -26.03
N LEU A 329 8.10 -9.52 -24.84
CA LEU A 329 9.44 -9.73 -24.29
C LEU A 329 10.15 -10.88 -25.02
N PRO A 330 11.48 -10.88 -25.08
CA PRO A 330 12.25 -12.06 -25.43
C PRO A 330 12.02 -13.20 -24.43
N GLU A 331 11.96 -14.44 -24.90
CA GLU A 331 11.79 -15.65 -24.05
C GLU A 331 12.84 -15.73 -22.93
N THR A 332 14.07 -15.27 -23.21
CA THR A 332 15.17 -15.26 -22.24
C THR A 332 14.93 -14.42 -20.98
N VAL A 333 13.94 -13.51 -21.01
CA VAL A 333 13.59 -12.65 -19.86
C VAL A 333 12.15 -12.83 -19.41
N ALA A 334 11.44 -13.82 -19.95
CA ALA A 334 10.08 -14.15 -19.53
C ALA A 334 10.07 -14.64 -18.07
N SER A 335 9.04 -14.27 -17.31
CA SER A 335 8.99 -14.53 -15.88
C SER A 335 7.55 -14.56 -15.39
N PRO A 336 7.19 -15.50 -14.49
CA PRO A 336 5.86 -15.51 -13.87
C PRO A 336 5.63 -14.32 -12.92
N HIS A 337 6.63 -13.47 -12.72
CA HIS A 337 6.59 -12.30 -11.87
C HIS A 337 6.32 -11.04 -12.70
N VAL A 338 5.22 -10.35 -12.39
CA VAL A 338 4.81 -9.12 -13.08
C VAL A 338 5.31 -7.88 -12.35
N ILE A 339 5.82 -6.91 -13.09
CA ILE A 339 6.23 -5.60 -12.56
C ILE A 339 5.30 -4.53 -13.13
N GLY A 340 4.70 -3.72 -12.26
CA GLY A 340 3.94 -2.51 -12.62
C GLY A 340 4.66 -1.25 -12.19
N ILE A 341 4.88 -0.31 -13.10
CA ILE A 341 5.55 0.97 -12.84
C ILE A 341 4.53 2.10 -13.06
N TYR A 342 4.33 2.93 -12.05
CA TYR A 342 3.35 4.02 -12.09
C TYR A 342 3.72 5.13 -11.10
N ASN A 343 3.50 6.40 -11.48
CA ASN A 343 3.88 7.56 -10.67
C ASN A 343 5.34 7.45 -10.14
N ASN A 344 5.53 7.46 -8.82
CA ASN A 344 6.84 7.24 -8.16
C ASN A 344 6.92 5.85 -7.49
N LYS A 345 6.16 4.86 -8.00
CA LYS A 345 5.97 3.55 -7.39
C LYS A 345 6.30 2.40 -8.35
N VAL A 346 6.78 1.30 -7.77
CA VAL A 346 6.98 0.02 -8.47
C VAL A 346 6.26 -1.07 -7.69
N ALA A 347 5.37 -1.79 -8.37
CA ALA A 347 4.67 -2.95 -7.85
C ALA A 347 5.29 -4.23 -8.40
N ASN A 348 5.71 -5.12 -7.50
CA ASN A 348 6.17 -6.48 -7.80
C ASN A 348 5.03 -7.44 -7.47
N ILE A 349 4.58 -8.22 -8.45
CA ILE A 349 3.29 -8.92 -8.41
C ILE A 349 3.47 -10.40 -8.72
N ILE A 350 2.84 -11.23 -7.90
CA ILE A 350 2.68 -12.66 -8.13
C ILE A 350 1.18 -12.95 -8.02
N TRP A 351 0.56 -13.43 -9.10
CA TRP A 351 -0.89 -13.66 -9.15
C TRP A 351 -1.33 -14.96 -8.47
N LYS A 352 -0.44 -15.96 -8.43
CA LYS A 352 -0.67 -17.29 -7.86
C LYS A 352 -0.91 -17.23 -6.34
N ASP A 353 -1.45 -18.32 -5.79
CA ASP A 353 -1.62 -18.55 -4.34
C ASP A 353 -2.40 -17.45 -3.60
N GLY A 354 -3.39 -16.88 -4.29
CA GLY A 354 -4.26 -15.83 -3.75
C GLY A 354 -3.78 -14.40 -4.01
N GLY A 355 -2.65 -14.21 -4.70
CA GLY A 355 -2.18 -12.90 -5.13
C GLY A 355 -1.37 -12.16 -4.06
N LEU A 356 -0.22 -11.65 -4.48
CA LEU A 356 0.72 -10.88 -3.67
C LEU A 356 1.22 -9.67 -4.47
N VAL A 357 1.17 -8.48 -3.87
CA VAL A 357 1.73 -7.26 -4.45
C VAL A 357 2.64 -6.57 -3.43
N HIS A 358 3.89 -6.35 -3.78
CA HIS A 358 4.80 -5.48 -3.05
C HIS A 358 4.96 -4.15 -3.79
N ILE A 359 4.47 -3.07 -3.20
CA ILE A 359 4.56 -1.72 -3.74
C ILE A 359 5.69 -0.98 -3.04
N ILE A 360 6.68 -0.53 -3.81
CA ILE A 360 7.79 0.29 -3.35
C ILE A 360 7.51 1.73 -3.76
N GLU A 361 7.31 2.63 -2.80
CA GLU A 361 7.14 4.06 -3.07
C GLU A 361 8.49 4.79 -2.97
N ASN A 362 9.17 4.90 -4.11
CA ASN A 362 10.46 5.56 -4.22
C ASN A 362 10.73 6.02 -5.66
N LYS A 363 10.88 7.35 -5.84
CA LYS A 363 11.12 7.96 -7.16
C LYS A 363 12.36 7.39 -7.87
N SER A 364 13.48 7.25 -7.17
CA SER A 364 14.73 6.76 -7.78
C SER A 364 14.61 5.31 -8.26
N VAL A 365 13.87 4.48 -7.51
CA VAL A 365 13.55 3.10 -7.92
C VAL A 365 12.65 3.10 -9.15
N ALA A 366 11.56 3.87 -9.14
CA ALA A 366 10.64 3.99 -10.27
C ALA A 366 11.34 4.50 -11.54
N ASP A 367 12.16 5.56 -11.44
CA ASP A 367 12.95 6.10 -12.55
C ASP A 367 13.93 5.05 -13.11
N GLY A 368 14.51 4.21 -12.24
CA GLY A 368 15.37 3.10 -12.63
C GLY A 368 14.63 2.04 -13.44
N TYR A 369 13.49 1.55 -12.93
CA TYR A 369 12.66 0.57 -13.63
C TYR A 369 12.09 1.15 -14.94
N GLN A 370 11.72 2.43 -14.97
CA GLN A 370 11.26 3.10 -16.19
C GLN A 370 12.35 3.13 -17.28
N LYS A 371 13.64 3.27 -16.91
CA LYS A 371 14.74 3.15 -17.87
C LYS A 371 14.83 1.74 -18.46
N TYR A 372 14.69 0.70 -17.64
CA TYR A 372 14.67 -0.69 -18.12
C TYR A 372 13.46 -0.96 -19.02
N PHE A 373 12.27 -0.53 -18.60
CA PHE A 373 11.06 -0.58 -19.42
C PHE A 373 11.28 0.09 -20.77
N ASN A 374 11.79 1.33 -20.79
CA ASN A 374 12.03 2.09 -22.01
C ASN A 374 13.05 1.40 -22.94
N HIS A 375 14.07 0.75 -22.38
CA HIS A 375 15.05 -0.01 -23.15
C HIS A 375 14.38 -1.21 -23.84
N LEU A 376 13.60 -2.00 -23.11
CA LEU A 376 12.85 -3.14 -23.64
C LEU A 376 11.78 -2.70 -24.64
N TRP A 377 11.07 -1.61 -24.34
CA TRP A 377 10.00 -1.06 -25.18
C TRP A 377 10.52 -0.52 -26.51
N LYS A 378 11.74 0.03 -26.56
CA LYS A 378 12.34 0.61 -27.76
C LYS A 378 13.23 -0.37 -28.53
N GLN A 379 13.16 -1.67 -28.25
CA GLN A 379 13.93 -2.65 -29.02
C GLN A 379 13.52 -2.61 -30.51
N GLU A 380 14.49 -2.30 -31.37
CA GLU A 380 14.33 -2.29 -32.83
C GLU A 380 14.81 -3.61 -33.46
N VAL A 381 15.37 -4.52 -32.64
CA VAL A 381 15.92 -5.80 -33.06
C VAL A 381 15.38 -6.90 -32.15
N HIS A 382 14.75 -7.90 -32.74
CA HIS A 382 14.18 -9.06 -32.03
C HIS A 382 14.81 -10.34 -32.56
N THR A 383 15.03 -11.33 -31.71
CA THR A 383 15.56 -12.64 -32.11
C THR A 383 14.57 -13.74 -31.71
N TYR A 384 14.33 -14.68 -32.61
CA TYR A 384 13.48 -15.86 -32.43
C TYR A 384 14.32 -17.10 -32.64
N SER A 385 14.15 -18.12 -31.81
CA SER A 385 14.91 -19.37 -31.86
C SER A 385 13.97 -20.57 -31.89
N GLY A 386 14.29 -21.57 -32.71
CA GLY A 386 13.43 -22.73 -32.89
C GLY A 386 12.36 -22.50 -33.98
N TRP A 387 11.78 -23.61 -34.43
CA TRP A 387 10.84 -23.58 -35.54
C TRP A 387 9.51 -22.95 -35.17
N ASP A 388 8.95 -23.31 -34.02
CA ASP A 388 7.60 -22.92 -33.64
C ASP A 388 7.49 -21.40 -33.42
N GLU A 389 8.52 -20.77 -32.83
CA GLU A 389 8.60 -19.32 -32.69
C GLU A 389 8.64 -18.60 -34.04
N ILE A 390 9.50 -19.06 -34.96
CA ILE A 390 9.66 -18.44 -36.27
C ILE A 390 8.37 -18.60 -37.08
N GLU A 391 7.77 -19.79 -37.10
CA GLU A 391 6.51 -20.05 -37.78
C GLU A 391 5.39 -19.17 -37.23
N SER A 392 5.28 -19.06 -35.90
CA SER A 392 4.29 -18.21 -35.22
C SER A 392 4.50 -16.73 -35.53
N PHE A 393 5.75 -16.26 -35.54
CA PHE A 393 6.09 -14.90 -35.95
C PHE A 393 5.56 -14.60 -37.36
N PHE A 394 5.81 -15.47 -38.35
CA PHE A 394 5.34 -15.27 -39.71
C PHE A 394 3.82 -15.30 -39.82
N VAL A 395 3.13 -16.18 -39.08
CA VAL A 395 1.67 -16.20 -39.00
C VAL A 395 1.13 -14.89 -38.44
N ASN A 396 1.72 -14.38 -37.36
CA ASN A 396 1.36 -13.09 -36.76
C ASN A 396 1.64 -11.92 -37.71
N GLN A 397 2.71 -11.95 -38.50
CA GLN A 397 2.93 -10.91 -39.52
C GLN A 397 1.82 -10.92 -40.58
N LEU A 398 1.26 -12.08 -40.96
CA LEU A 398 0.19 -12.13 -41.97
C LEU A 398 -1.06 -11.36 -41.55
N THR A 399 -1.40 -11.34 -40.27
CA THR A 399 -2.58 -10.61 -39.77
C THR A 399 -2.37 -9.10 -39.86
N LEU A 400 -1.13 -8.63 -39.66
CA LEU A 400 -0.74 -7.22 -39.65
C LEU A 400 -0.50 -6.60 -41.04
N LEU A 401 -0.49 -7.39 -42.12
CA LEU A 401 -0.27 -6.90 -43.47
C LEU A 401 -1.53 -6.21 -44.05
N GLU A 402 -1.46 -4.88 -44.21
CA GLU A 402 -2.49 -4.08 -44.88
C GLU A 402 -2.45 -4.21 -46.41
N LYS A 403 -3.63 -4.09 -47.02
CA LYS A 403 -4.07 -4.87 -48.18
C LYS A 403 -3.74 -4.31 -49.57
N GLU A 404 -2.93 -3.26 -49.71
CA GLU A 404 -2.43 -2.83 -51.03
C GLU A 404 -1.07 -2.10 -50.88
N ASN A 405 -0.09 -2.45 -51.72
CA ASN A 405 1.31 -1.95 -51.78
C ASN A 405 2.40 -2.53 -50.85
N THR A 406 2.10 -3.46 -49.94
CA THR A 406 3.19 -4.15 -49.21
C THR A 406 3.93 -5.11 -50.15
N LYS A 407 5.16 -4.74 -50.54
CA LYS A 407 6.04 -5.59 -51.33
C LYS A 407 6.80 -6.52 -50.40
N ILE A 408 6.84 -7.80 -50.77
CA ILE A 408 7.55 -8.84 -50.02
C ILE A 408 8.73 -9.29 -50.87
N TYR A 409 9.94 -9.18 -50.32
CA TYR A 409 11.17 -9.60 -50.99
C TYR A 409 11.81 -10.73 -50.20
N THR A 410 12.16 -11.82 -50.88
CA THR A 410 12.84 -12.98 -50.26
C THR A 410 14.05 -13.38 -51.09
N PHE A 411 15.20 -13.63 -50.45
CA PHE A 411 16.41 -14.08 -51.13
C PHE A 411 17.38 -14.79 -50.19
N GLY A 412 18.32 -15.56 -50.76
CA GLY A 412 19.25 -16.38 -50.00
C GLY A 412 18.66 -17.75 -49.64
N GLY A 413 19.07 -18.32 -48.51
CA GLY A 413 18.50 -19.56 -47.97
C GLY A 413 18.91 -20.81 -48.74
N ILE A 414 20.11 -21.31 -48.48
CA ILE A 414 20.59 -22.60 -48.99
C ILE A 414 20.82 -23.54 -47.83
N TYR A 415 20.31 -24.75 -47.99
CA TYR A 415 20.21 -25.73 -46.92
C TYR A 415 21.13 -26.90 -47.25
N GLN A 416 22.03 -27.21 -46.33
CA GLN A 416 22.96 -28.34 -46.49
C GLN A 416 22.31 -29.69 -46.18
N ASN A 417 21.15 -29.69 -45.53
CA ASN A 417 20.44 -30.89 -45.08
C ASN A 417 19.09 -31.03 -45.80
N ILE A 418 18.84 -32.21 -46.39
CA ILE A 418 17.64 -32.53 -47.17
C ILE A 418 16.35 -32.48 -46.34
N GLU A 419 16.39 -32.86 -45.07
CA GLU A 419 15.23 -32.82 -44.18
C GLU A 419 14.84 -31.39 -43.82
N ILE A 420 15.84 -30.57 -43.50
CA ILE A 420 15.66 -29.13 -43.26
C ILE A 420 15.12 -28.47 -44.53
N GLU A 421 15.71 -28.76 -45.69
CA GLU A 421 15.24 -28.26 -46.98
C GLU A 421 13.77 -28.61 -47.22
N LYS A 422 13.35 -29.85 -46.94
CA LYS A 422 11.94 -30.27 -47.07
C LYS A 422 11.02 -29.48 -46.15
N ARG A 423 11.41 -29.30 -44.88
CA ARG A 423 10.62 -28.55 -43.89
C ARG A 423 10.50 -27.07 -44.27
N VAL A 424 11.61 -26.42 -44.61
CA VAL A 424 11.63 -25.01 -45.09
C VAL A 424 10.76 -24.84 -46.34
N ARG A 425 10.83 -25.78 -47.30
CA ARG A 425 9.97 -25.74 -48.50
C ARG A 425 8.48 -25.87 -48.16
N SER A 426 8.12 -26.75 -47.23
CA SER A 426 6.74 -26.92 -46.77
C SER A 426 6.21 -25.63 -46.14
N PHE A 427 6.98 -25.06 -45.21
CA PHE A 427 6.70 -23.78 -44.57
C PHE A 427 6.49 -22.66 -45.59
N HIS A 428 7.44 -22.46 -46.51
CA HIS A 428 7.34 -21.41 -47.54
C HIS A 428 6.16 -21.60 -48.47
N THR A 429 5.83 -22.85 -48.84
CA THR A 429 4.68 -23.14 -49.70
C THR A 429 3.38 -22.70 -49.01
N ASN A 430 3.21 -23.07 -47.74
CA ASN A 430 2.03 -22.71 -46.96
C ASN A 430 1.95 -21.19 -46.74
N TYR A 431 3.07 -20.55 -46.41
CA TYR A 431 3.16 -19.10 -46.20
C TYR A 431 2.85 -18.31 -47.48
N GLN A 432 3.45 -18.70 -48.61
CA GLN A 432 3.22 -18.07 -49.90
C GLN A 432 1.77 -18.21 -50.37
N GLN A 433 1.11 -19.35 -50.11
CA GLN A 433 -0.30 -19.52 -50.42
C GLN A 433 -1.18 -18.49 -49.68
N LYS A 434 -0.96 -18.29 -48.37
CA LYS A 434 -1.67 -17.29 -47.58
C LYS A 434 -1.41 -15.85 -48.08
N LEU A 435 -0.18 -15.56 -48.53
CA LEU A 435 0.15 -14.26 -49.13
C LEU A 435 -0.55 -14.03 -50.49
N VAL A 436 -0.67 -15.07 -51.32
CA VAL A 436 -1.36 -15.01 -52.61
C VAL A 436 -2.85 -14.78 -52.42
N GLU A 437 -3.48 -15.38 -51.40
CA GLU A 437 -4.88 -15.12 -51.03
C GLU A 437 -5.11 -13.64 -50.66
N LYS A 438 -4.10 -12.99 -50.08
CA LYS A 438 -4.08 -11.54 -49.80
C LYS A 438 -3.72 -10.67 -51.02
N LYS A 439 -3.46 -11.26 -52.20
CA LYS A 439 -3.08 -10.59 -53.46
C LYS A 439 -1.82 -9.72 -53.35
N LEU A 440 -0.89 -10.07 -52.46
CA LEU A 440 0.34 -9.31 -52.23
C LEU A 440 1.40 -9.65 -53.29
N LEU A 441 2.18 -8.65 -53.71
CA LEU A 441 3.26 -8.82 -54.68
C LEU A 441 4.52 -9.38 -54.00
N ILE A 442 4.92 -10.58 -54.40
CA ILE A 442 6.06 -11.31 -53.84
C ILE A 442 7.17 -11.39 -54.90
N LYS A 443 8.39 -10.99 -54.52
CA LYS A 443 9.59 -11.19 -55.36
C LYS A 443 10.58 -12.09 -54.65
N ILE A 444 10.94 -13.21 -55.27
CA ILE A 444 11.80 -14.23 -54.68
C ILE A 444 13.05 -14.44 -55.54
N MET A 445 14.23 -14.46 -54.94
CA MET A 445 15.46 -14.89 -55.62
C MET A 445 15.88 -16.25 -55.09
N TYR A 446 15.87 -17.24 -55.98
CA TYR A 446 16.37 -18.58 -55.71
C TYR A 446 17.81 -18.74 -56.20
N SER A 447 18.56 -19.68 -55.65
CA SER A 447 19.84 -20.11 -56.24
C SER A 447 19.63 -20.81 -57.60
N GLU A 448 20.52 -20.55 -58.56
CA GLU A 448 20.50 -21.17 -59.90
C GLU A 448 20.57 -22.71 -59.85
N GLN A 449 21.16 -23.29 -58.80
CA GLN A 449 21.19 -24.75 -58.63
C GLN A 449 19.79 -25.38 -58.44
N HIS A 450 18.82 -24.61 -57.96
CA HIS A 450 17.44 -25.08 -57.75
C HIS A 450 16.51 -24.80 -58.94
N LYS A 451 17.03 -24.23 -60.04
CA LYS A 451 16.24 -23.74 -61.17
C LYS A 451 15.29 -24.76 -61.77
N ASN A 452 15.77 -25.98 -62.05
CA ASN A 452 14.93 -27.02 -62.67
C ASN A 452 13.82 -27.49 -61.72
N LYS A 453 14.14 -27.65 -60.43
CA LYS A 453 13.19 -28.07 -59.39
C LYS A 453 12.09 -27.02 -59.16
N ILE A 454 12.48 -25.74 -59.06
CA ILE A 454 11.54 -24.62 -58.88
C ILE A 454 10.69 -24.40 -60.14
N ARG A 455 11.26 -24.48 -61.35
CA ARG A 455 10.49 -24.35 -62.60
C ARG A 455 9.45 -25.45 -62.73
N LYS A 456 9.80 -26.71 -62.40
CA LYS A 456 8.85 -27.82 -62.40
C LYS A 456 7.71 -27.59 -61.41
N ALA A 457 8.04 -27.26 -60.16
CA ALA A 457 7.05 -26.95 -59.14
C ALA A 457 6.13 -25.78 -59.54
N TYR A 458 6.69 -24.73 -60.16
CA TYR A 458 5.91 -23.58 -60.63
C TYR A 458 4.96 -23.94 -61.78
N ILE A 459 5.40 -24.77 -62.73
CA ILE A 459 4.56 -25.27 -63.83
C ILE A 459 3.43 -26.13 -63.29
N ASP A 460 3.72 -27.02 -62.34
CA ASP A 460 2.71 -27.86 -61.70
C ASP A 460 1.71 -27.01 -60.91
N SER A 461 2.17 -25.92 -60.29
CA SER A 461 1.34 -24.97 -59.54
C SER A 461 0.60 -23.94 -60.40
N LYS A 462 0.83 -23.85 -61.72
CA LYS A 462 0.08 -22.93 -62.62
C LYS A 462 -1.42 -23.22 -62.67
N LYS A 463 -1.87 -24.35 -62.12
CA LYS A 463 -3.30 -24.64 -61.85
C LYS A 463 -3.87 -23.81 -60.67
N LEU A 464 -3.01 -23.22 -59.83
CA LEU A 464 -3.33 -22.23 -58.79
C LEU A 464 -2.86 -20.84 -59.25
N LYS A 465 -3.67 -19.80 -59.02
CA LYS A 465 -3.50 -18.43 -59.55
C LYS A 465 -2.31 -17.68 -58.92
N LEU A 466 -1.06 -18.01 -59.28
CA LEU A 466 0.16 -17.36 -58.79
C LEU A 466 0.57 -16.11 -59.58
N GLN A 467 -0.38 -15.24 -59.94
CA GLN A 467 -0.12 -14.03 -60.74
C GLN A 467 0.74 -12.99 -60.00
N HIS A 468 0.83 -13.10 -58.67
CA HIS A 468 1.48 -12.13 -57.79
C HIS A 468 2.89 -12.57 -57.33
N ILE A 469 3.42 -13.69 -57.83
CA ILE A 469 4.77 -14.18 -57.51
C ILE A 469 5.70 -13.98 -58.70
N HIS A 470 6.78 -13.23 -58.48
CA HIS A 470 7.89 -13.11 -59.43
C HIS A 470 9.12 -13.75 -58.83
N PHE A 471 9.79 -14.62 -59.56
CA PHE A 471 11.07 -15.15 -59.12
C PHE A 471 12.17 -15.01 -60.16
N ARG A 472 13.41 -14.96 -59.67
CA ARG A 472 14.64 -14.95 -60.47
C ARG A 472 15.67 -15.89 -59.86
N PHE A 473 16.71 -16.20 -60.62
CA PHE A 473 17.77 -17.10 -60.23
C PHE A 473 19.10 -16.35 -60.08
N LEU A 474 19.70 -16.43 -58.89
CA LEU A 474 21.02 -15.88 -58.60
C LEU A 474 22.13 -16.90 -58.96
N PRO A 475 23.28 -16.44 -59.48
CA PRO A 475 24.45 -17.29 -59.69
C PRO A 475 24.89 -18.00 -58.40
N LYS A 476 25.45 -19.20 -58.54
CA LYS A 476 25.86 -20.06 -57.42
C LYS A 476 26.93 -19.41 -56.55
N GLU A 477 27.71 -18.47 -57.08
CA GLU A 477 28.75 -17.74 -56.36
C GLU A 477 28.19 -16.78 -55.30
N LEU A 478 26.89 -16.47 -55.37
CA LEU A 478 26.18 -15.60 -54.42
C LEU A 478 25.30 -16.41 -53.44
N ASP A 479 25.51 -17.72 -53.41
CA ASP A 479 24.83 -18.64 -52.52
C ASP A 479 25.16 -18.33 -51.05
N THR A 480 24.12 -18.17 -50.21
CA THR A 480 24.26 -17.93 -48.78
C THR A 480 23.27 -18.79 -47.99
N PRO A 481 23.67 -19.35 -46.82
CA PRO A 481 22.74 -20.02 -45.92
C PRO A 481 21.78 -19.05 -45.22
N LEU A 482 22.12 -17.75 -45.18
CA LEU A 482 21.26 -16.72 -44.60
C LEU A 482 20.09 -16.43 -45.55
N GLU A 483 18.88 -16.78 -45.14
CA GLU A 483 17.66 -16.37 -45.81
C GLU A 483 17.25 -14.98 -45.32
N THR A 484 16.91 -14.08 -46.24
CA THR A 484 16.45 -12.73 -45.90
C THR A 484 15.06 -12.49 -46.46
N HIS A 485 14.16 -12.00 -45.61
CA HIS A 485 12.85 -11.48 -45.98
C HIS A 485 12.79 -9.99 -45.69
N ILE A 486 12.19 -9.22 -46.60
CA ILE A 486 11.84 -7.82 -46.40
C ILE A 486 10.33 -7.74 -46.53
N ILE A 487 9.66 -7.42 -45.42
CA ILE A 487 8.20 -7.44 -45.29
C ILE A 487 7.76 -6.11 -44.69
N GLY A 488 7.14 -5.26 -45.50
CA GLY A 488 6.72 -3.93 -45.07
C GLY A 488 7.93 -3.10 -44.59
N LYS A 489 7.95 -2.75 -43.30
CA LYS A 489 9.04 -2.00 -42.66
C LYS A 489 10.08 -2.87 -41.93
N LYS A 490 10.00 -4.20 -42.07
CA LYS A 490 10.84 -5.14 -41.34
C LYS A 490 11.81 -5.88 -42.26
N VAL A 491 13.01 -6.14 -41.76
CA VAL A 491 13.96 -7.09 -42.35
C VAL A 491 14.07 -8.28 -41.42
N ILE A 492 13.89 -9.49 -41.95
CA ILE A 492 13.99 -10.73 -41.19
C ILE A 492 15.11 -11.55 -41.81
N THR A 493 16.14 -11.87 -41.04
CA THR A 493 17.24 -12.73 -41.47
C THR A 493 17.18 -14.05 -40.72
N ILE A 494 17.22 -15.18 -41.42
CA ILE A 494 17.02 -16.50 -40.86
C ILE A 494 18.16 -17.42 -41.26
N VAL A 495 18.73 -18.12 -40.29
CA VAL A 495 19.61 -19.27 -40.53
C VAL A 495 18.84 -20.52 -40.16
N TRP A 496 18.51 -21.33 -41.16
CA TRP A 496 17.74 -22.55 -40.94
C TRP A 496 18.62 -23.71 -40.47
N GLY A 497 18.15 -24.42 -39.45
CA GLY A 497 18.86 -25.49 -38.76
C GLY A 497 17.88 -26.46 -38.08
N PRO A 498 18.38 -27.46 -37.34
CA PRO A 498 17.56 -28.22 -36.39
C PRO A 498 16.90 -27.29 -35.36
N SER A 499 17.65 -26.27 -34.91
CA SER A 499 17.17 -25.12 -34.15
C SER A 499 17.46 -23.85 -34.96
N PRO A 500 16.52 -23.38 -35.79
CA PRO A 500 16.73 -22.20 -36.62
C PRO A 500 16.74 -20.93 -35.77
N VAL A 501 17.40 -19.88 -36.26
CA VAL A 501 17.44 -18.57 -35.60
C VAL A 501 17.02 -17.50 -36.60
N ALA A 502 16.07 -16.66 -36.21
CA ALA A 502 15.65 -15.48 -36.98
C ALA A 502 15.95 -14.20 -36.21
N THR A 503 16.43 -13.17 -36.90
CA THR A 503 16.59 -11.81 -36.36
C THR A 503 15.74 -10.85 -37.17
N VAL A 504 14.91 -10.06 -36.49
CA VAL A 504 13.97 -9.11 -37.07
C VAL A 504 14.41 -7.71 -36.74
N TYR A 505 14.65 -6.90 -37.77
CA TYR A 505 15.06 -5.50 -37.68
C TYR A 505 13.92 -4.60 -38.12
N GLU A 506 13.60 -3.58 -37.33
CA GLU A 506 12.64 -2.51 -37.65
C GLU A 506 13.32 -1.16 -37.89
N ASN A 507 14.66 -1.14 -37.87
CA ASN A 507 15.45 0.05 -38.09
C ASN A 507 15.39 0.52 -39.58
N PRO A 508 15.04 1.79 -39.86
CA PRO A 508 14.92 2.31 -41.23
C PRO A 508 16.21 2.25 -42.07
N GLU A 509 17.39 2.40 -41.46
CA GLU A 509 18.68 2.34 -42.16
C GLU A 509 19.01 0.91 -42.59
N ILE A 510 18.73 -0.07 -41.71
CA ILE A 510 18.86 -1.50 -42.02
C ILE A 510 17.90 -1.88 -43.15
N LEU A 511 16.63 -1.46 -43.05
CA LEU A 511 15.62 -1.68 -44.10
C LEU A 511 16.06 -1.15 -45.46
N SER A 512 16.56 0.10 -45.50
CA SER A 512 17.08 0.72 -46.71
C SER A 512 18.25 -0.07 -47.30
N THR A 513 19.18 -0.51 -46.45
CA THR A 513 20.37 -1.28 -46.85
C THR A 513 20.01 -2.60 -47.51
N PHE A 514 19.19 -3.43 -46.86
CA PHE A 514 18.77 -4.72 -47.41
C PHE A 514 17.87 -4.56 -48.64
N THR A 515 17.02 -3.54 -48.69
CA THR A 515 16.21 -3.22 -49.87
C THR A 515 17.09 -2.86 -51.08
N ASN A 516 18.12 -2.04 -50.86
CA ASN A 516 19.09 -1.69 -51.90
C ASN A 516 19.89 -2.90 -52.37
N GLN A 517 20.32 -3.76 -51.45
CA GLN A 517 20.99 -5.02 -51.78
C GLN A 517 20.09 -5.92 -52.64
N PHE A 518 18.85 -6.15 -52.22
CA PHE A 518 17.88 -6.92 -52.99
C PHE A 518 17.71 -6.37 -54.41
N ASN A 519 17.53 -5.05 -54.54
CA ASN A 519 17.34 -4.41 -55.84
C ASN A 519 18.57 -4.55 -56.76
N ARG A 520 19.80 -4.50 -56.21
CA ARG A 520 21.04 -4.73 -56.97
C ARG A 520 21.13 -6.17 -57.45
N LEU A 521 20.90 -7.13 -56.55
CA LEU A 521 20.89 -8.56 -56.86
C LEU A 521 19.79 -8.92 -57.88
N TRP A 522 18.62 -8.32 -57.75
CA TRP A 522 17.49 -8.54 -58.65
C TRP A 522 17.84 -8.17 -60.10
N LYS A 523 18.62 -7.10 -60.33
CA LYS A 523 19.03 -6.66 -61.67
C LYS A 523 19.94 -7.67 -62.38
N ILE A 524 20.84 -8.33 -61.65
CA ILE A 524 21.78 -9.30 -62.22
C ILE A 524 21.22 -10.74 -62.26
N ALA A 525 20.18 -11.02 -61.49
CA ALA A 525 19.54 -12.33 -61.45
C ALA A 525 18.83 -12.67 -62.77
N LYS A 526 18.95 -13.92 -63.21
CA LYS A 526 18.36 -14.44 -64.46
C LYS A 526 16.87 -14.73 -64.29
N LYS A 527 16.08 -14.57 -65.35
CA LYS A 527 14.64 -14.92 -65.35
C LYS A 527 14.39 -16.43 -65.42
#